data_AF-A0A0B4EGT8-F1
#
_entry.id   AF-A0A0B4EGT8-F1
#
_cell.length_a   1.000
_cell.length_b   1.000
_cell.length_c   1.000
_cell.angle_alpha   90.00
_cell.angle_beta   90.00
_cell.angle_gamma   90.00
#
_symmetry.space_group_name_H-M   'P 1'
#
loop_
_entity.id
_entity.type
_entity.pdbx_description
1 polymer ?
#
loop_
_entity_poly.entity_id
_entity_poly.type
_entity_poly.pdbx_seq_one_letter_code
_entity_poly.pdbx_strand_id
1 'polypeptide(L)'
;MTIALLTSISVCISGNIGFVGLIVPHILRRILGADNRKLLKASFLTGAFFLTFSDLLSRIILAPREISVGIITSLIGAPYFVSLILKMKREGRNL
;
A
#
# COMPACT_ATOMS: atom_id res chain seq x y z
N MET A 1 18.43 10.32 3.34
CA MET A 1 18.07 11.71 3.00
C MET A 1 16.93 11.78 1.96
N THR A 2 17.11 11.22 0.77
CA THR A 2 16.13 11.31 -0.35
C THR A 2 14.73 10.79 -0.01
N ILE A 3 14.61 9.60 0.60
CA ILE A 3 13.31 9.02 0.97
C ILE A 3 12.58 9.93 1.96
N ALA A 4 13.29 10.44 2.98
CA ALA A 4 12.69 11.34 3.97
C ALA A 4 12.13 12.61 3.30
N LEU A 5 12.90 13.27 2.43
CA LEU A 5 12.44 14.44 1.69
C LEU A 5 11.20 14.13 0.82
N LEU A 6 11.25 13.05 0.04
CA LEU A 6 10.14 12.63 -0.81
C LEU A 6 8.88 12.32 0.00
N THR A 7 9.03 11.62 1.13
CA THR A 7 7.91 11.21 1.97
C THR A 7 7.30 12.42 2.67
N SER A 8 8.12 13.31 3.24
CA SER A 8 7.65 14.51 3.94
C SER A 8 6.91 15.47 3.00
N ILE A 9 7.42 15.70 1.79
CA ILE A 9 6.75 16.56 0.79
C ILE A 9 5.40 15.96 0.38
N SER A 10 5.35 14.65 0.14
CA SER A 10 4.12 13.96 -0.25
C SER A 10 3.04 14.03 0.84
N VAL A 11 3.40 13.75 2.10
CA VAL A 11 2.48 13.75 3.24
C VAL A 11 1.99 15.16 3.60
N CYS A 12 2.84 16.18 3.46
CA CYS A 12 2.45 17.57 3.70
C CYS A 12 1.33 18.03 2.74
N ILE A 13 1.35 17.56 1.48
CA ILE A 13 0.38 17.94 0.45
C ILE A 13 -0.88 17.06 0.51
N SER A 14 -0.70 15.74 0.63
CA SER A 14 -1.80 14.77 0.47
C SER A 14 -2.40 14.30 1.79
N GLY A 15 -1.82 14.70 2.92
CA GLY A 15 -2.15 14.16 4.24
C GLY A 15 -1.56 12.76 4.49
N ASN A 16 -1.98 12.15 5.59
CA ASN A 16 -1.46 10.85 6.01
C ASN A 16 -2.04 9.69 5.17
N ILE A 17 -1.19 8.97 4.45
CA ILE A 17 -1.55 7.81 3.62
C ILE A 17 -0.88 6.56 4.18
N GLY A 18 -1.68 5.62 4.66
CA GLY A 18 -1.21 4.36 5.24
C GLY A 18 -1.21 3.18 4.26
N PHE A 19 -0.43 2.15 4.60
CA PHE A 19 -0.41 0.80 4.02
C PHE A 19 0.05 0.62 2.56
N VAL A 20 -0.08 1.62 1.68
CA VAL A 20 0.28 1.49 0.25
C VAL A 20 1.74 1.06 0.07
N GLY A 21 2.66 1.70 0.79
CA GLY A 21 4.09 1.39 0.76
C GLY A 21 4.46 0.03 1.35
N LEU A 22 3.55 -0.65 2.05
CA LEU A 22 3.76 -2.00 2.59
C LEU A 22 3.14 -3.06 1.67
N ILE A 23 1.89 -2.85 1.22
CA ILE A 23 1.15 -3.83 0.42
C ILE A 23 1.77 -4.01 -0.96
N VAL A 24 1.98 -2.90 -1.68
CA VAL A 24 2.35 -2.92 -3.10
C VAL A 24 3.69 -3.61 -3.34
N PRO A 25 4.81 -3.22 -2.69
CA PRO A 25 6.08 -3.89 -2.92
C PRO A 25 6.05 -5.34 -2.42
N HIS A 26 5.25 -5.67 -1.42
CA HIS A 26 5.15 -7.04 -0.93
C HIS A 26 4.45 -7.96 -1.95
N ILE A 27 3.32 -7.54 -2.52
CA ILE A 27 2.62 -8.29 -3.55
C ILE A 27 3.53 -8.46 -4.77
N LEU A 28 4.16 -7.37 -5.22
CA LEU A 28 5.04 -7.41 -6.39
C LEU A 28 6.28 -8.25 -6.16
N ARG A 29 6.85 -8.26 -4.95
CA ARG A 29 8.01 -9.11 -4.63
C ARG A 29 7.68 -10.60 -4.74
N ARG A 30 6.43 -11.00 -4.48
CA ARG A 30 5.98 -12.38 -4.65
C ARG A 30 5.73 -12.75 -6.12
N ILE A 31 5.45 -11.77 -6.99
CA ILE A 31 5.16 -11.99 -8.42
C ILE A 31 6.43 -11.87 -9.28
N LEU A 32 7.23 -10.81 -9.09
CA LEU A 32 8.40 -10.46 -9.90
C LEU A 32 9.72 -10.96 -9.31
N GLY A 33 9.72 -11.48 -8.08
CA GLY A 33 10.92 -11.93 -7.38
C GLY A 33 11.69 -10.79 -6.68
N ALA A 34 12.96 -11.06 -6.36
CA ALA A 34 13.80 -10.19 -5.52
C ALA A 34 14.66 -9.15 -6.29
N ASP A 35 14.45 -8.99 -7.61
CA ASP A 35 15.18 -8.01 -8.41
C ASP A 35 14.70 -6.58 -8.12
N ASN A 36 15.47 -5.86 -7.31
CA ASN A 36 15.13 -4.52 -6.82
C ASN A 36 14.93 -3.49 -7.93
N ARG A 37 15.62 -3.61 -9.09
CA ARG A 37 15.46 -2.64 -10.19
C ARG A 37 14.09 -2.75 -10.85
N LYS A 38 13.64 -3.99 -11.08
CA LYS A 38 12.31 -4.26 -11.63
C LYS A 38 11.23 -3.97 -10.60
N LEU A 39 11.48 -4.34 -9.35
CA LEU A 39 10.57 -4.11 -8.23
C LEU A 39 10.30 -2.62 -8.03
N LEU A 40 11.32 -1.76 -8.09
CA LEU A 40 11.16 -0.31 -7.93
C LEU A 40 10.24 0.29 -9.00
N LYS A 41 10.47 -0.05 -10.28
CA LYS A 41 9.65 0.44 -11.41
C LYS A 41 8.22 -0.08 -11.33
N ALA A 42 8.06 -1.37 -11.07
CA ALA A 42 6.74 -1.99 -10.94
C ALA A 42 5.97 -1.44 -9.73
N SER A 43 6.65 -1.21 -8.60
CA SER A 43 6.03 -0.68 -7.37
C SER A 43 5.61 0.76 -7.53
N PHE A 44 6.40 1.56 -8.26
CA PHE A 44 6.01 2.93 -8.60
C PHE A 44 4.71 2.94 -9.42
N LEU A 45 4.64 2.16 -10.50
CA LEU A 45 3.47 2.14 -11.38
C LEU A 45 2.23 1.54 -10.71
N THR A 46 2.39 0.40 -10.04
CA THR A 46 1.29 -0.30 -9.35
C THR A 46 0.81 0.50 -8.14
N GLY A 47 1.72 1.15 -7.42
CA GLY A 47 1.39 2.00 -6.28
C GLY A 47 0.62 3.25 -6.68
N ALA A 48 1.04 3.92 -7.77
CA ALA A 48 0.30 5.04 -8.33
C ALA A 48 -1.12 4.62 -8.76
N PHE A 49 -1.25 3.51 -9.50
CA PHE A 49 -2.55 3.00 -9.92
C PHE A 49 -3.46 2.65 -8.73
N PHE A 50 -2.93 1.94 -7.73
CA PHE A 50 -3.67 1.55 -6.53
C PHE A 50 -4.14 2.76 -5.72
N LEU A 51 -3.27 3.76 -5.53
CA LEU A 51 -3.60 4.96 -4.77
C LEU A 51 -4.67 5.81 -5.48
N THR A 52 -4.53 6.02 -6.80
CA THR A 52 -5.53 6.75 -7.60
C THR A 52 -6.88 6.04 -7.59
N PHE A 53 -6.89 4.70 -7.69
CA PHE A 53 -8.12 3.93 -7.60
C PHE A 53 -8.77 4.05 -6.21
N SER A 54 -7.96 4.06 -5.14
CA SER A 54 -8.44 4.28 -3.77
C SER A 54 -8.97 5.70 -3.56
N ASP A 55 -8.37 6.72 -4.16
CA ASP A 55 -8.87 8.10 -4.12
C ASP A 55 -10.23 8.20 -4.83
N LEU A 56 -10.36 7.57 -5.99
CA LEU A 56 -11.61 7.51 -6.74
C LEU A 56 -12.72 6.82 -5.93
N LEU A 57 -12.42 5.69 -5.29
CA LEU A 57 -13.37 5.01 -4.39
C LEU A 57 -13.78 5.91 -3.21
N SER A 58 -12.84 6.70 -2.66
CA SER A 58 -13.14 7.63 -1.57
C SER A 58 -14.17 8.67 -1.95
N ARG A 59 -14.07 9.19 -3.17
CA ARG A 59 -14.98 10.20 -3.71
C ARG A 59 -16.36 9.62 -4.03
N ILE A 60 -16.43 8.35 -4.45
CA ILE A 60 -17.68 7.70 -4.87
C ILE A 60 -18.52 7.23 -3.67
N ILE A 61 -17.91 6.58 -2.67
CA ILE A 61 -18.68 5.86 -1.64
C ILE A 61 -19.41 6.80 -0.68
N LEU A 62 -18.89 8.01 -0.41
CA LEU A 62 -19.41 8.89 0.65
C LEU A 62 -19.63 10.35 0.24
N ALA A 63 -19.92 10.62 -1.04
CA ALA A 63 -20.41 11.95 -1.45
C ALA A 63 -21.63 12.36 -0.58
N PRO A 64 -21.65 13.54 0.09
CA PRO A 64 -20.81 14.74 -0.09
C PRO A 64 -19.64 14.91 0.89
N ARG A 65 -19.35 13.93 1.75
CA ARG A 65 -18.25 13.97 2.72
C ARG A 65 -16.98 13.34 2.15
N GLU A 66 -15.90 14.11 2.09
CA GLU A 66 -14.59 13.58 1.71
C GLU A 66 -13.98 12.77 2.87
N ILE A 67 -13.66 11.51 2.60
CA ILE A 67 -12.95 10.64 3.53
C ILE A 67 -11.47 10.63 3.16
N SER A 68 -10.60 10.60 4.17
CA SER A 68 -9.17 10.40 3.95
C SER A 68 -8.92 9.08 3.24
N VAL A 69 -8.25 9.13 2.08
CA VAL A 69 -7.88 7.95 1.28
C VAL A 69 -7.15 6.89 2.13
N GLY A 70 -6.37 7.33 3.13
CA GLY A 70 -5.70 6.44 4.09
C GLY A 70 -6.62 5.49 4.86
N ILE A 71 -7.88 5.86 5.10
CA ILE A 71 -8.86 4.98 5.77
C ILE A 71 -9.24 3.83 4.83
N ILE A 72 -9.46 4.14 3.55
CA ILE A 72 -9.83 3.15 2.54
C ILE A 72 -8.67 2.19 2.28
N THR A 73 -7.45 2.71 2.14
CA THR A 73 -6.28 1.85 1.97
C THR A 73 -6.03 0.98 3.20
N SER A 74 -6.32 1.47 4.40
CA SER A 74 -6.19 0.70 5.65
C SER A 74 -7.21 -0.42 5.77
N LEU A 75 -8.46 -0.20 5.30
CA LEU A 75 -9.50 -1.24 5.29
C LEU A 75 -9.09 -2.45 4.44
N ILE A 76 -8.33 -2.24 3.36
CA ILE A 76 -7.81 -3.31 2.51
C ILE A 76 -6.48 -3.84 3.07
N GLY A 77 -5.62 -2.95 3.56
CA GLY A 77 -4.28 -3.28 4.01
C GLY A 77 -4.21 -4.08 5.30
N ALA A 78 -5.02 -3.71 6.29
CA ALA A 78 -5.06 -4.39 7.58
C ALA A 78 -5.45 -5.89 7.44
N PRO A 79 -6.55 -6.28 6.76
CA PRO A 79 -6.88 -7.69 6.61
C PRO A 79 -5.85 -8.46 5.78
N TYR A 80 -5.24 -7.83 4.76
CA TYR A 80 -4.15 -8.46 4.00
C TYR A 80 -2.95 -8.77 4.91
N PHE A 81 -2.56 -7.82 5.75
CA PHE A 81 -1.43 -7.97 6.66
C PHE A 81 -1.70 -9.05 7.73
N VAL A 82 -2.91 -9.08 8.29
CA VAL A 82 -3.34 -10.12 9.24
C VAL A 82 -3.31 -11.50 8.58
N SER A 83 -3.84 -11.64 7.37
CA SER A 83 -3.82 -12.89 6.60
C SER A 83 -2.39 -13.40 6.37
N LEU A 84 -1.46 -12.50 6.04
CA LEU A 84 -0.05 -12.83 5.86
C LEU A 84 0.59 -13.36 7.16
N ILE A 85 0.39 -12.68 8.28
CA ILE A 85 0.93 -13.10 9.58
C ILE A 85 0.37 -14.47 9.98
N LEU A 86 -0.93 -14.69 9.79
CA LEU A 86 -1.57 -15.97 10.07
C LEU A 86 -1.00 -17.11 9.20
N LYS A 87 -0.65 -16.82 7.95
CA LYS A 87 -0.02 -17.77 7.03
C LYS A 87 1.41 -18.13 7.48
N MET A 88 2.22 -17.13 7.82
CA MET A 88 3.58 -17.35 8.35
C MET A 88 3.55 -18.15 9.65
N LYS A 89 2.59 -17.88 10.55
CA LYS A 89 2.41 -18.63 11.80
C LYS A 89 1.98 -20.09 11.58
N ARG A 90 1.33 -20.40 10.45
CA ARG A 90 0.97 -21.77 10.07
C ARG A 90 2.16 -22.52 9.50
N GLU A 91 2.96 -21.89 8.64
CA GLU A 91 4.16 -22.49 8.07
C GLU A 91 5.20 -22.83 9.15
N GLY A 92 5.41 -21.95 10.14
CA GLY A 92 6.30 -22.22 11.27
C GLY A 92 5.78 -23.24 12.30
N ARG A 93 4.54 -23.73 12.14
CA ARG A 93 3.95 -24.78 13.01
C ARG A 93 3.97 -26.17 12.38
N ASN A 94 4.39 -26.27 11.11
CA ASN A 94 4.50 -27.52 10.36
C ASN A 94 5.98 -27.99 10.23
N LEU A 95 6.88 -27.37 11.00
CA LEU A 95 8.25 -27.81 11.28
C LEU A 95 8.30 -28.32 12.73
#